data_AF-K6UC58-F1
#
_entry.id   AF-K6UC58-F1
#
_cell.length_a   1.000
_cell.length_b   1.000
_cell.length_c   1.000
_cell.angle_alpha   90.00
_cell.angle_beta   90.00
_cell.angle_gamma   90.00
#
_symmetry.space_group_name_H-M   'P 1'
#
loop_
_entity.id
_entity.type
_entity.pdbx_description
1 polymer ?
#
loop_
_entity_poly.entity_id
_entity_poly.type
_entity_poly.pdbx_seq_one_letter_code
_entity_poly.pdbx_strand_id
1 'polypeptide(L)'
;MKVKFYTKIVNYFIIFSLFLTNIVGASMPDTFKIITDKQPLYTVQYDGYNITARKLRIEGSNNVTYCLEINRNYPTGQNFSISDEINEKLNNILAAGYPNRSVTELNLDNENEAYFATQIAIWSLISGYDVTMMKGDNPKIIAAINNIYNDGINAKYNNVIQSKIYKTSDPSIQEVVVISVDDLISEEKAETKQAEYPPQEG
;
A
#
# COMPACT_ATOMS: atom_id res chain seq x y z
N MET A 1 -48.05 25.94 30.41
CA MET A 1 -47.45 24.70 29.89
C MET A 1 -46.76 25.00 28.57
N LYS A 2 -45.46 25.38 28.56
CA LYS A 2 -44.63 25.53 27.32
C LYS A 2 -43.16 25.94 27.58
N VAL A 3 -42.56 25.61 28.72
CA VAL A 3 -41.18 26.04 29.05
C VAL A 3 -40.20 24.88 29.27
N LYS A 4 -40.68 23.63 29.35
CA LYS A 4 -39.82 22.44 29.56
C LYS A 4 -39.40 21.73 28.27
N PHE A 5 -39.84 22.20 27.10
CA PHE A 5 -39.53 21.54 25.82
C PHE A 5 -38.29 22.15 25.13
N TYR A 6 -38.01 23.43 25.36
CA TYR A 6 -36.89 24.13 24.70
C TYR A 6 -35.52 23.82 25.33
N THR A 7 -35.46 23.42 26.60
CA THR A 7 -34.19 23.14 27.29
C THR A 7 -33.54 21.81 26.91
N LYS A 8 -34.28 20.87 26.30
CA LYS A 8 -33.71 19.59 25.82
C LYS A 8 -33.12 19.68 24.40
N ILE A 9 -33.62 20.59 23.56
CA ILE A 9 -33.16 20.71 22.16
C ILE A 9 -31.86 21.52 22.08
N VAL A 10 -31.69 22.55 22.92
CA VAL A 10 -30.47 23.37 22.96
C VAL A 10 -29.26 22.56 23.48
N ASN A 11 -29.48 21.60 24.38
CA ASN A 11 -28.40 20.77 24.92
C ASN A 11 -27.92 19.68 23.93
N TYR A 12 -28.73 19.32 22.92
CA TYR A 12 -28.30 18.41 21.85
C TYR A 12 -27.49 19.15 20.78
N PHE A 13 -27.77 20.44 20.56
CA PHE A 13 -27.01 21.28 19.62
C PHE A 13 -25.60 21.63 20.14
N ILE A 14 -25.40 21.73 21.46
CA ILE A 14 -24.07 22.01 22.05
C ILE A 14 -23.19 20.75 22.10
N ILE A 15 -23.77 19.55 22.18
CA ILE A 15 -23.00 18.29 22.17
C ILE A 15 -22.62 17.86 20.73
N PHE A 16 -23.32 18.36 19.70
CA PHE A 16 -22.99 18.08 18.30
C PHE A 16 -21.82 18.93 17.75
N SER A 17 -21.34 19.93 18.51
CA SER A 17 -20.29 20.86 18.07
C SER A 17 -18.86 20.41 18.37
N LEU A 18 -18.64 19.24 19.01
CA LEU A 18 -17.32 18.87 19.56
C LEU A 18 -16.55 17.77 18.83
N PHE A 19 -16.99 17.35 17.63
CA PHE A 19 -16.24 16.37 16.82
C PHE A 19 -15.99 16.82 15.38
N LEU A 20 -15.75 18.12 15.15
CA LEU A 20 -14.94 18.53 14.01
C LEU A 20 -13.47 18.31 14.39
N THR A 21 -13.08 17.04 14.45
CA THR A 21 -11.65 16.71 14.38
C THR A 21 -11.15 17.25 13.04
N ASN A 22 -10.11 18.07 13.10
CA ASN A 22 -9.37 18.49 11.92
C ASN A 22 -8.82 17.23 11.27
N ILE A 23 -9.53 16.66 10.30
CA ILE A 23 -8.93 15.73 9.35
C ILE A 23 -8.14 16.60 8.39
N VAL A 24 -6.97 17.06 8.86
CA VAL A 24 -5.91 17.46 7.95
C VAL A 24 -5.56 16.18 7.21
N GLY A 25 -5.96 16.08 5.94
CA GLY A 25 -5.33 15.13 5.03
C GLY A 25 -3.85 15.49 5.02
N ALA A 26 -3.06 14.79 5.83
CA ALA A 26 -1.64 15.01 5.88
C ALA A 26 -1.07 14.48 4.58
N SER A 27 -0.87 15.38 3.61
CA SER A 27 -0.04 15.09 2.45
C SER A 27 1.28 14.52 2.95
N MET A 28 1.71 13.40 2.37
CA MET A 28 2.95 12.73 2.77
C MET A 28 4.10 13.75 2.79
N PRO A 29 4.90 13.82 3.88
CA PRO A 29 5.99 14.78 3.95
C PRO A 29 7.01 14.50 2.84
N ASP A 30 7.64 15.54 2.31
CA ASP A 30 8.65 15.45 1.24
C ASP A 30 9.82 14.53 1.61
N THR A 31 10.06 14.36 2.92
CA THR A 31 11.02 13.41 3.46
C THR A 31 10.43 12.62 4.63
N PHE A 32 10.65 11.31 4.63
CA PHE A 32 10.25 10.40 5.70
C PHE A 32 11.32 9.32 5.92
N LYS A 33 11.17 8.58 7.02
CA LYS A 33 12.03 7.46 7.37
C LYS A 33 11.30 6.14 7.15
N ILE A 34 12.02 5.18 6.60
CA ILE A 34 11.57 3.79 6.48
C ILE A 34 12.32 2.92 7.47
N ILE A 35 11.56 2.07 8.15
CA ILE A 35 12.05 1.01 9.02
C ILE A 35 11.79 -0.32 8.34
N THR A 36 12.77 -1.22 8.43
CA THR A 36 12.65 -2.59 7.95
C THR A 36 12.44 -3.54 9.12
N ASP A 37 11.49 -4.46 8.98
CA ASP A 37 11.27 -5.53 9.95
C ASP A 37 12.51 -6.43 10.08
N LYS A 38 12.81 -6.87 11.32
CA LYS A 38 14.03 -7.63 11.60
C LYS A 38 14.03 -9.01 10.93
N GLN A 39 12.86 -9.62 10.80
CA GLN A 39 12.71 -10.99 10.29
C GLN A 39 12.13 -10.98 8.88
N PRO A 40 12.58 -11.88 8.00
CA PRO A 40 11.89 -12.12 6.74
C PRO A 40 10.47 -12.66 6.99
N LEU A 41 9.54 -12.32 6.09
CA LEU A 41 8.16 -12.78 6.18
C LEU A 41 8.03 -14.26 5.78
N TYR A 42 8.49 -14.57 4.56
CA TYR A 42 8.44 -15.90 3.95
C TYR A 42 9.68 -16.14 3.09
N THR A 43 9.82 -17.37 2.60
CA THR A 43 10.87 -17.78 1.67
C THR A 43 10.25 -18.46 0.46
N VAL A 44 10.75 -18.11 -0.74
CA VAL A 44 10.55 -18.88 -1.96
C VAL A 44 11.92 -19.21 -2.56
N GLN A 45 11.97 -20.14 -3.49
CA GLN A 45 13.19 -20.54 -4.18
C GLN A 45 13.08 -20.27 -5.67
N TYR A 46 14.18 -19.76 -6.25
CA TYR A 46 14.37 -19.63 -7.68
C TYR A 46 15.79 -20.10 -8.01
N ASP A 47 15.93 -21.01 -8.98
CA ASP A 47 17.21 -21.57 -9.40
C ASP A 47 18.10 -22.09 -8.25
N GLY A 48 17.49 -22.71 -7.23
CA GLY A 48 18.19 -23.23 -6.07
C GLY A 48 18.60 -22.19 -5.01
N TYR A 49 18.30 -20.91 -5.23
CA TYR A 49 18.54 -19.83 -4.28
C TYR A 49 17.28 -19.45 -3.51
N ASN A 50 17.40 -19.24 -2.20
CA ASN A 50 16.34 -18.70 -1.37
C ASN A 50 16.17 -17.20 -1.61
N ILE A 51 14.96 -16.78 -1.95
CA ILE A 51 14.53 -15.40 -2.00
C ILE A 51 13.64 -15.14 -0.78
N THR A 52 14.01 -14.15 0.01
CA THR A 52 13.25 -13.72 1.18
C THR A 52 12.99 -12.22 1.10
N ALA A 53 11.89 -11.77 1.70
CA ALA A 53 11.57 -10.35 1.81
C ALA A 53 11.24 -9.97 3.24
N ARG A 54 11.66 -8.77 3.65
CA ARG A 54 11.29 -8.13 4.91
C ARG A 54 10.28 -7.02 4.64
N LYS A 55 9.35 -6.82 5.58
CA LYS A 55 8.33 -5.78 5.47
C LYS A 55 8.95 -4.40 5.76
N LEU A 56 8.67 -3.44 4.89
CA LEU A 56 8.99 -2.03 5.10
C LEU A 56 7.81 -1.32 5.77
N ARG A 57 8.13 -0.38 6.67
CA ARG A 57 7.16 0.46 7.36
C ARG A 57 7.63 1.90 7.39
N ILE A 58 6.69 2.81 7.15
CA ILE A 58 6.88 4.25 7.40
C ILE A 58 6.24 4.54 8.75
N GLU A 59 6.99 5.11 9.68
CA GLU A 59 6.46 5.39 11.02
C GLU A 59 5.24 6.32 10.94
N GLY A 60 4.13 5.89 11.57
CA GLY A 60 2.90 6.67 11.64
C GLY A 60 2.08 6.72 10.35
N SER A 61 2.39 5.91 9.34
CA SER A 61 1.63 5.85 8.08
C SER A 61 1.10 4.43 7.82
N ASN A 62 -0.06 4.35 7.16
CA ASN A 62 -0.62 3.08 6.67
C ASN A 62 -0.18 2.73 5.24
N ASN A 63 0.68 3.57 4.64
CA ASN A 63 1.16 3.36 3.28
C ASN A 63 1.94 2.06 3.17
N VAL A 64 1.74 1.37 2.04
CA VAL A 64 2.46 0.13 1.75
C VAL A 64 3.72 0.48 0.96
N THR A 65 4.87 -0.05 1.38
CA THR A 65 6.17 0.27 0.77
C THR A 65 6.87 -1.00 0.30
N TYR A 66 7.35 -1.02 -0.94
CA TYR A 66 8.08 -2.14 -1.52
C TYR A 66 9.49 -1.75 -1.94
N CYS A 67 10.37 -2.72 -1.86
CA CYS A 67 11.75 -2.72 -2.33
C CYS A 67 11.81 -2.84 -3.86
N LEU A 68 12.64 -2.05 -4.52
CA LEU A 68 12.84 -2.15 -5.98
C LEU A 68 14.12 -2.91 -6.35
N GLU A 69 15.06 -3.11 -5.43
CA GLU A 69 16.39 -3.63 -5.78
C GLU A 69 16.83 -4.77 -4.85
N ILE A 70 16.61 -6.01 -5.28
CA ILE A 70 16.89 -7.22 -4.48
C ILE A 70 18.35 -7.35 -4.01
N ASN A 71 19.31 -6.79 -4.77
CA ASN A 71 20.74 -6.90 -4.49
C ASN A 71 21.30 -5.74 -3.64
N ARG A 72 20.44 -4.81 -3.19
CA ARG A 72 20.86 -3.68 -2.34
C ARG A 72 20.36 -3.84 -0.91
N ASN A 73 20.98 -3.07 -0.02
CA ASN A 73 20.65 -3.13 1.41
C ASN A 73 19.24 -2.61 1.65
N TYR A 74 18.58 -3.22 2.64
CA TYR A 74 17.31 -2.72 3.17
C TYR A 74 17.46 -1.34 3.82
N PRO A 75 16.43 -0.46 3.76
CA PRO A 75 16.43 0.78 4.52
C PRO A 75 16.54 0.53 6.02
N THR A 76 17.36 1.32 6.71
CA THR A 76 17.61 1.22 8.15
C THR A 76 17.45 2.56 8.86
N GLY A 77 16.53 3.42 8.38
CA GLY A 77 16.24 4.73 8.97
C GLY A 77 16.82 5.94 8.23
N GLN A 78 17.30 5.76 7.00
CA GLN A 78 17.68 6.86 6.11
C GLN A 78 16.47 7.74 5.77
N ASN A 79 16.74 9.00 5.40
CA ASN A 79 15.74 9.87 4.81
C ASN A 79 15.56 9.55 3.32
N PHE A 80 14.32 9.52 2.89
CA PHE A 80 13.92 9.29 1.51
C PHE A 80 13.36 10.58 0.90
N SER A 81 13.66 10.80 -0.38
CA SER A 81 13.10 11.90 -1.19
C SER A 81 12.59 11.35 -2.51
N ILE A 82 11.62 12.04 -3.11
CA ILE A 82 11.05 11.64 -4.40
C ILE A 82 12.16 11.48 -5.45
N SER A 83 12.06 10.42 -6.26
CA SER A 83 12.98 10.18 -7.37
C SER A 83 12.25 10.23 -8.70
N ASP A 84 12.03 9.06 -9.30
CA ASP A 84 11.67 8.91 -10.70
C ASP A 84 10.18 8.59 -10.83
N GLU A 85 9.66 8.76 -12.04
CA GLU A 85 8.31 8.31 -12.36
C GLU A 85 8.25 6.79 -12.45
N ILE A 86 7.13 6.22 -12.00
CA ILE A 86 6.87 4.79 -12.10
C ILE A 86 6.67 4.44 -13.57
N ASN A 87 7.49 3.52 -14.08
CA ASN A 87 7.29 3.01 -15.44
C ASN A 87 6.02 2.16 -15.54
N GLU A 88 5.45 2.07 -16.75
CA GLU A 88 4.17 1.40 -17.00
C GLU A 88 4.12 -0.05 -16.50
N LYS A 89 5.18 -0.83 -16.72
CA LYS A 89 5.22 -2.24 -16.30
C LYS A 89 5.17 -2.38 -14.79
N LEU A 90 5.93 -1.57 -14.06
CA LEU A 90 5.89 -1.54 -12.61
C LEU A 90 4.50 -1.09 -12.14
N ASN A 91 3.94 -0.04 -12.75
CA ASN A 91 2.59 0.43 -12.44
C ASN A 91 1.54 -0.70 -12.56
N ASN A 92 1.62 -1.52 -13.62
CA ASN A 92 0.69 -2.62 -13.84
C ASN A 92 0.89 -3.78 -12.84
N ILE A 93 2.14 -4.08 -12.45
CA ILE A 93 2.41 -5.02 -11.36
C ILE A 93 1.78 -4.53 -10.05
N LEU A 94 1.91 -3.24 -9.74
CA LEU A 94 1.31 -2.65 -8.54
C LEU A 94 -0.22 -2.68 -8.59
N ALA A 95 -0.83 -2.49 -9.77
CA ALA A 95 -2.28 -2.58 -9.98
C ALA A 95 -2.83 -4.01 -9.74
N ALA A 96 -2.04 -5.03 -10.09
CA ALA A 96 -2.37 -6.43 -9.91
C ALA A 96 -2.05 -6.96 -8.50
N GLY A 97 -1.21 -6.25 -7.73
CA GLY A 97 -0.76 -6.67 -6.41
C GLY A 97 -1.45 -5.97 -5.24
N TYR A 98 -0.96 -6.23 -4.03
CA TYR A 98 -1.43 -5.58 -2.80
C TYR A 98 -0.79 -4.19 -2.65
N PRO A 99 -1.53 -3.15 -2.22
CA PRO A 99 -2.90 -3.16 -1.74
C PRO A 99 -3.98 -2.82 -2.80
N ASN A 100 -3.62 -2.64 -4.07
CA ASN A 100 -4.61 -2.43 -5.14
C ASN A 100 -5.61 -3.60 -5.24
N ARG A 101 -5.13 -4.81 -4.96
CA ARG A 101 -5.94 -6.01 -4.71
C ARG A 101 -5.88 -6.35 -3.23
N SER A 102 -7.05 -6.60 -2.66
CA SER A 102 -7.18 -7.07 -1.29
C SER A 102 -6.61 -8.49 -1.11
N VAL A 103 -6.37 -8.86 0.14
CA VAL A 103 -5.95 -10.23 0.53
C VAL A 103 -6.89 -11.29 -0.05
N THR A 104 -8.20 -11.05 0.01
CA THR A 104 -9.22 -11.97 -0.51
C THR A 104 -9.20 -12.08 -2.04
N GLU A 105 -9.05 -10.95 -2.76
CA GLU A 105 -8.94 -10.96 -4.23
C GLU A 105 -7.70 -11.73 -4.70
N LEU A 106 -6.61 -11.69 -3.92
CA LEU A 106 -5.38 -12.44 -4.17
C LEU A 106 -5.46 -13.91 -3.72
N ASN A 107 -6.57 -14.34 -3.11
CA ASN A 107 -6.75 -15.69 -2.56
C ASN A 107 -5.66 -16.08 -1.54
N LEU A 108 -5.32 -15.13 -0.65
CA LEU A 108 -4.34 -15.30 0.41
C LEU A 108 -4.99 -15.21 1.79
N ASP A 109 -4.26 -15.62 2.83
CA ASP A 109 -4.83 -15.74 4.17
C ASP A 109 -4.62 -14.50 5.03
N ASN A 110 -3.63 -13.65 4.69
CA ASN A 110 -3.36 -12.41 5.43
C ASN A 110 -2.52 -11.40 4.61
N GLU A 111 -2.40 -10.19 5.15
CA GLU A 111 -1.66 -9.08 4.52
C GLU A 111 -0.17 -9.35 4.35
N ASN A 112 0.46 -10.14 5.22
CA ASN A 112 1.89 -10.43 5.07
C ASN A 112 2.14 -11.35 3.88
N GLU A 113 1.25 -12.32 3.62
CA GLU A 113 1.31 -13.14 2.40
C GLU A 113 1.11 -12.27 1.15
N ALA A 114 0.12 -11.38 1.17
CA ALA A 114 -0.20 -10.49 0.06
C ALA A 114 0.93 -9.50 -0.26
N TYR A 115 1.50 -8.89 0.80
CA TYR A 115 2.69 -8.07 0.71
C TYR A 115 3.86 -8.87 0.12
N PHE A 116 4.14 -10.05 0.68
CA PHE A 116 5.27 -10.87 0.24
C PHE A 116 5.12 -11.28 -1.23
N ALA A 117 3.96 -11.79 -1.64
CA ALA A 117 3.71 -12.19 -3.02
C ALA A 117 3.90 -11.01 -4.01
N THR A 118 3.42 -9.83 -3.65
CA THR A 118 3.59 -8.61 -4.44
C THR A 118 5.07 -8.19 -4.53
N GLN A 119 5.79 -8.25 -3.41
CA GLN A 119 7.22 -7.93 -3.38
C GLN A 119 8.04 -8.84 -4.30
N ILE A 120 7.75 -10.15 -4.30
CA ILE A 120 8.42 -11.10 -5.18
C ILE A 120 8.06 -10.84 -6.65
N ALA A 121 6.80 -10.51 -6.97
CA ALA A 121 6.39 -10.18 -8.33
C ALA A 121 7.11 -8.91 -8.86
N ILE A 122 7.26 -7.88 -8.01
CA ILE A 122 8.05 -6.67 -8.32
C ILE A 122 9.50 -7.05 -8.65
N TRP A 123 10.16 -7.83 -7.79
CA TRP A 123 11.53 -8.25 -8.04
C TRP A 123 11.67 -9.17 -9.25
N SER A 124 10.64 -9.97 -9.57
CA SER A 124 10.62 -10.81 -10.77
C SER A 124 10.59 -9.97 -12.04
N LEU A 125 9.81 -8.87 -12.04
CA LEU A 125 9.82 -7.89 -13.13
C LEU A 125 11.21 -7.27 -13.30
N ILE A 126 11.81 -6.81 -12.20
CA ILE A 126 13.06 -6.04 -12.23
C ILE A 126 14.28 -6.93 -12.51
N SER A 127 14.32 -8.12 -11.93
CA SER A 127 15.47 -9.04 -12.01
C SER A 127 15.33 -10.07 -13.15
N GLY A 128 14.17 -10.11 -13.81
CA GLY A 128 13.90 -11.05 -14.90
C GLY A 128 13.67 -12.49 -14.44
N TYR A 129 13.18 -12.70 -13.22
CA TYR A 129 12.86 -14.05 -12.74
C TYR A 129 11.63 -14.62 -13.46
N ASP A 130 11.74 -15.88 -13.87
CA ASP A 130 10.60 -16.65 -14.35
C ASP A 130 9.77 -17.12 -13.15
N VAL A 131 8.63 -16.46 -12.92
CA VAL A 131 7.71 -16.78 -11.82
C VAL A 131 7.18 -18.22 -11.88
N THR A 132 7.14 -18.85 -13.06
CA THR A 132 6.65 -20.22 -13.23
C THR A 132 7.65 -21.26 -12.69
N MET A 133 8.92 -20.87 -12.54
CA MET A 133 9.99 -21.70 -12.00
C MET A 133 10.16 -21.55 -10.48
N MET A 134 9.39 -20.66 -9.84
CA MET A 134 9.45 -20.46 -8.40
C MET A 134 8.85 -21.63 -7.62
N LYS A 135 9.50 -21.96 -6.50
CA LYS A 135 9.09 -23.01 -5.58
C LYS A 135 8.92 -22.44 -4.17
N GLY A 136 8.05 -23.04 -3.37
CA GLY A 136 7.86 -22.66 -1.98
C GLY A 136 6.85 -23.57 -1.29
N ASP A 137 6.88 -23.55 0.04
CA ASP A 137 6.08 -24.47 0.86
C ASP A 137 4.59 -24.10 0.87
N ASN A 138 4.27 -22.82 0.68
CA ASN A 138 2.88 -22.35 0.59
C ASN A 138 2.45 -22.19 -0.88
N PRO A 139 1.62 -23.10 -1.42
CA PRO A 139 1.19 -23.05 -2.81
C PRO A 139 0.31 -21.83 -3.13
N LYS A 140 -0.40 -21.26 -2.15
CA LYS A 140 -1.20 -20.04 -2.37
C LYS A 140 -0.30 -18.84 -2.67
N ILE A 141 0.81 -18.70 -1.94
CA ILE A 141 1.80 -17.64 -2.18
C ILE A 141 2.41 -17.81 -3.58
N ILE A 142 2.79 -19.03 -3.97
CA ILE A 142 3.37 -19.29 -5.30
C ILE A 142 2.36 -18.97 -6.41
N ALA A 143 1.10 -19.37 -6.25
CA ALA A 143 0.03 -19.03 -7.19
C ALA A 143 -0.19 -17.51 -7.26
N ALA A 144 -0.20 -16.82 -6.12
CA ALA A 144 -0.37 -15.36 -6.09
C ALA A 144 0.78 -14.62 -6.76
N ILE A 145 2.04 -15.02 -6.55
CA ILE A 145 3.20 -14.43 -7.24
C ILE A 145 3.03 -14.56 -8.76
N ASN A 146 2.70 -15.77 -9.23
CA ASN A 146 2.47 -16.04 -10.65
C ASN A 146 1.32 -15.19 -11.21
N ASN A 147 0.20 -15.12 -10.50
CA ASN A 147 -0.97 -14.37 -10.95
C ASN A 147 -0.69 -12.87 -10.99
N ILE A 148 -0.12 -12.28 -9.94
CA ILE A 148 0.22 -10.85 -9.87
C ILE A 148 1.15 -10.48 -11.03
N TYR A 149 2.20 -11.27 -11.24
CA TYR A 149 3.15 -11.03 -12.32
C TYR A 149 2.48 -11.09 -13.69
N ASN A 150 1.78 -12.19 -13.99
CA ASN A 150 1.17 -12.38 -15.31
C ASN A 150 0.03 -11.38 -15.57
N ASP A 151 -0.81 -11.09 -14.57
CA ASP A 151 -1.88 -10.10 -14.70
C ASP A 151 -1.30 -8.69 -14.90
N GLY A 152 -0.18 -8.36 -14.23
CA GLY A 152 0.51 -7.09 -14.42
C GLY A 152 1.19 -6.98 -15.79
N ILE A 153 1.87 -8.02 -16.27
CA ILE A 153 2.43 -8.04 -17.64
C ILE A 153 1.34 -7.87 -18.70
N ASN A 154 0.15 -8.41 -18.46
CA ASN A 154 -1.00 -8.30 -19.37
C ASN A 154 -1.85 -7.05 -19.14
N ALA A 155 -1.44 -6.12 -18.26
CA ALA A 155 -2.17 -4.89 -17.93
C ALA A 155 -3.66 -5.13 -17.61
N LYS A 156 -3.98 -6.22 -16.91
CA LYS A 156 -5.35 -6.66 -16.66
C LYS A 156 -6.16 -5.70 -15.78
N TYR A 157 -5.47 -4.94 -14.95
CA TYR A 157 -6.06 -4.01 -13.98
C TYR A 157 -5.50 -2.61 -14.19
N ASN A 158 -6.35 -1.61 -13.94
CA ASN A 158 -5.90 -0.22 -13.79
C ASN A 158 -5.40 0.00 -12.36
N ASN A 159 -4.31 0.74 -12.21
CA ASN A 159 -3.85 1.18 -10.90
C ASN A 159 -4.85 2.21 -10.36
N VAL A 160 -5.40 1.97 -9.17
CA VAL A 160 -6.37 2.86 -8.53
C VAL A 160 -5.77 3.59 -7.33
N ILE A 161 -4.52 3.29 -6.97
CA ILE A 161 -3.84 3.89 -5.81
C ILE A 161 -2.59 4.63 -6.27
N GLN A 162 -2.47 5.89 -5.85
CA GLN A 162 -1.27 6.67 -6.15
C GLN A 162 -0.03 5.99 -5.59
N SER A 163 1.01 5.91 -6.42
CA SER A 163 2.29 5.32 -6.05
C SER A 163 3.42 6.26 -6.49
N LYS A 164 4.49 6.34 -5.70
CA LYS A 164 5.69 7.16 -6.02
C LYS A 164 6.96 6.43 -5.64
N ILE A 165 8.03 6.64 -6.42
CA ILE A 165 9.37 6.10 -6.13
C ILE A 165 10.15 7.11 -5.29
N TYR A 166 10.84 6.58 -4.29
CA TYR A 166 11.71 7.33 -3.42
C TYR A 166 13.08 6.68 -3.35
N LYS A 167 14.10 7.53 -3.22
CA LYS A 167 15.48 7.11 -3.01
C LYS A 167 16.10 7.86 -1.84
N THR A 168 17.20 7.33 -1.35
CA THR A 168 18.06 8.01 -0.39
C THR A 168 19.37 8.45 -1.06
N SER A 169 20.13 9.32 -0.40
CA SER A 169 21.45 9.74 -0.86
C SER A 169 22.52 8.65 -0.73
N ASP A 170 22.25 7.60 0.04
CA ASP A 170 23.13 6.44 0.20
C ASP A 170 22.87 5.42 -0.93
N PRO A 171 23.77 5.29 -1.93
CA PRO A 171 23.56 4.38 -3.05
C PRO A 171 23.67 2.90 -2.65
N SER A 172 24.06 2.55 -1.43
CA SER A 172 24.04 1.14 -1.00
C SER A 172 22.63 0.67 -0.62
N ILE A 173 21.72 1.61 -0.35
CA ILE A 173 20.33 1.36 0.05
C ILE A 173 19.45 1.34 -1.19
N GLN A 174 18.52 0.39 -1.21
CA GLN A 174 17.58 0.26 -2.32
C GLN A 174 16.58 1.40 -2.41
N GLU A 175 16.21 1.74 -3.64
CA GLU A 175 15.01 2.52 -3.90
C GLU A 175 13.74 1.75 -3.49
N VAL A 176 12.71 2.53 -3.22
CA VAL A 176 11.42 2.01 -2.75
C VAL A 176 10.28 2.64 -3.53
N VAL A 177 9.22 1.88 -3.72
CA VAL A 177 7.93 2.43 -4.14
C VAL A 177 6.99 2.47 -2.94
N VAL A 178 6.38 3.63 -2.72
CA VAL A 178 5.36 3.83 -1.70
C VAL A 178 4.00 3.96 -2.38
N ILE A 179 3.03 3.22 -1.87
CA ILE A 179 1.63 3.21 -2.31
C ILE A 179 0.80 3.92 -1.23
N SER A 180 0.16 5.03 -1.59
CA SER A 180 -0.56 5.91 -0.66
C SER A 180 -1.96 5.39 -0.34
N VAL A 181 -2.10 4.60 0.73
CA VAL A 181 -3.40 4.04 1.15
C VAL A 181 -4.28 5.10 1.83
N ASP A 182 -3.67 6.07 2.50
CA ASP A 182 -4.41 7.13 3.20
C ASP A 182 -5.24 8.01 2.22
N ASP A 183 -4.82 8.10 0.95
CA ASP A 183 -5.55 8.81 -0.10
C ASP A 183 -6.90 8.12 -0.40
N LEU A 184 -6.95 6.79 -0.44
CA LEU A 184 -8.22 6.03 -0.60
C LEU A 184 -9.18 6.26 0.55
N ILE A 185 -8.68 6.25 1.79
CA ILE A 185 -9.50 6.48 2.99
C ILE A 185 -10.08 7.89 2.94
N SER A 186 -9.36 8.85 2.37
CA SER A 186 -9.84 10.22 2.22
C SER A 186 -10.92 10.35 1.15
N GLU A 187 -10.79 9.63 0.03
CA GLU A 187 -11.78 9.58 -1.05
C GLU A 187 -13.07 8.87 -0.59
N GLU A 188 -12.98 7.70 0.05
CA GLU A 188 -14.13 6.98 0.60
C GLU A 188 -14.87 7.82 1.66
N LYS A 189 -14.13 8.55 2.51
CA LYS A 189 -14.72 9.49 3.47
C LYS A 189 -15.39 10.68 2.81
N ALA A 190 -14.93 11.11 1.63
CA ALA A 190 -15.54 12.20 0.88
C ALA A 190 -16.82 11.73 0.18
N GLU A 191 -16.80 10.56 -0.45
CA GLU A 191 -17.97 9.95 -1.11
C GLU A 191 -19.08 9.60 -0.12
N THR A 192 -18.74 9.00 1.03
CA THR A 192 -19.73 8.69 2.08
C THR A 192 -20.39 9.94 2.64
N LYS A 193 -19.63 11.02 2.86
CA LYS A 193 -20.19 12.32 3.24
C LYS A 193 -21.08 12.90 2.14
N GLN A 194 -20.68 12.79 0.87
CA GLN A 194 -21.47 13.32 -0.25
C GLN A 194 -22.79 12.55 -0.45
N ALA A 195 -22.80 11.23 -0.20
CA ALA A 195 -24.01 10.41 -0.22
C ALA A 195 -24.96 10.68 0.96
N GLU A 196 -24.45 11.19 2.08
CA GLU A 196 -25.24 11.56 3.25
C GLU A 196 -25.98 12.91 3.08
N TYR A 197 -25.51 13.77 2.16
CA TYR A 197 -26.26 14.96 1.75
C TYR A 197 -27.29 14.57 0.68
N PRO A 198 -28.61 14.76 0.92
CA PRO A 198 -29.61 14.49 -0.11
C PRO A 198 -29.34 15.38 -1.34
N PRO A 199 -29.62 14.88 -2.57
CA PRO A 199 -29.39 15.66 -3.78
C PRO A 199 -30.10 17.00 -3.66
N GLN A 200 -29.35 18.09 -3.85
CA GLN A 200 -29.95 19.42 -3.89
C GLN A 200 -30.74 19.53 -5.19
N GLU A 201 -32.06 19.44 -5.08
CA GLU A 201 -32.97 19.74 -6.18
C GLU A 201 -32.73 21.20 -6.60
N GLY A 202 -32.27 21.38 -7.84
CA GLY A 202 -32.15 22.67 -8.50
C GLY A 202 -33.47 23.16 -9.06
#